data_AF-A0A645IP36-F1
#
_entry.id   AF-A0A645IP36-F1
#
_cell.length_a   1.000
_cell.length_b   1.000
_cell.length_c   1.000
_cell.angle_alpha   90.00
_cell.angle_beta   90.00
_cell.angle_gamma   90.00
#
_symmetry.space_group_name_H-M   'P 1'
#
loop_
_entity.id
_entity.type
_entity.pdbx_description
1 polymer ?
#
loop_
_entity_poly.entity_id
_entity_poly.type
_entity_poly.pdbx_seq_one_letter_code
_entity_poly.pdbx_strand_id
1 'polypeptide(L)'
;MASDFSENLASVRKDNKWGYIDKNGKLVIDYLYDKAKSFKEGLAPICINNKWGYIDKLGKLVIDTKFDYAYSFNEGLARVNVKKGRFLQGYWGFINKEGEMEIQPMFKSVSDFLEGYAQINESKNNYIDKSGKFIINGSIK
;
A
#
# COMPACT_ATOMS: atom_id res chain seq x y z
N MET A 1 -17.90 1.58 11.74
CA MET A 1 -17.17 0.58 10.93
C MET A 1 -15.80 0.38 11.55
N ALA A 2 -15.32 -0.85 11.63
CA ALA A 2 -14.00 -1.19 12.18
C ALA A 2 -13.36 -2.29 11.32
N SER A 3 -12.03 -2.29 11.22
CA SER A 3 -11.27 -3.43 10.69
C SER A 3 -10.93 -4.41 11.82
N ASP A 4 -10.48 -5.62 11.45
CA ASP A 4 -9.80 -6.50 12.40
C ASP A 4 -8.54 -5.83 12.95
N PHE A 5 -8.10 -6.29 14.13
CA PHE A 5 -6.84 -5.88 14.71
C PHE A 5 -5.67 -6.42 13.90
N SER A 6 -4.75 -5.54 13.54
CA SER A 6 -3.45 -5.89 12.99
C SER A 6 -2.37 -5.15 13.75
N GLU A 7 -1.34 -5.87 14.19
CA GLU A 7 -0.24 -5.32 14.97
C GLU A 7 -0.67 -4.49 16.20
N ASN A 8 -1.72 -4.98 16.88
CA ASN A 8 -2.36 -4.39 18.06
C ASN A 8 -3.22 -3.14 17.82
N LEU A 9 -3.43 -2.72 16.58
CA LEU A 9 -4.29 -1.59 16.23
C LEU A 9 -5.38 -2.01 15.25
N ALA A 10 -6.57 -1.42 15.39
CA ALA A 10 -7.66 -1.55 14.44
C ALA A 10 -8.07 -0.17 13.92
N SER A 11 -8.27 -0.06 12.61
CA SER A 11 -8.80 1.17 12.01
C SER A 11 -10.30 1.26 12.28
N VAL A 12 -10.76 2.43 12.70
CA VAL A 12 -12.17 2.67 13.05
C VAL A 12 -12.66 3.96 12.42
N ARG A 13 -13.92 3.97 11.99
CA ARG A 13 -14.56 5.13 11.36
C ARG A 13 -15.60 5.77 12.26
N LYS A 14 -15.48 7.08 12.45
CA LYS A 14 -16.43 7.97 13.13
C LYS A 14 -16.55 9.27 12.33
N ASP A 15 -17.78 9.78 12.15
CA ASP A 15 -18.04 11.06 11.46
C ASP A 15 -17.36 11.18 10.08
N ASN A 16 -17.37 10.08 9.31
CA ASN A 16 -16.72 9.95 7.99
C ASN A 16 -15.20 10.09 7.98
N LYS A 17 -14.56 10.10 9.14
CA LYS A 17 -13.11 10.07 9.30
C LYS A 17 -12.65 8.77 9.96
N TRP A 18 -11.44 8.36 9.63
CA TRP A 18 -10.80 7.17 10.16
C TRP A 18 -9.71 7.55 11.16
N GLY A 19 -9.65 6.79 12.25
CA GLY A 19 -8.59 6.78 13.25
C GLY A 19 -8.24 5.35 13.62
N TYR A 20 -7.48 5.16 14.70
CA TYR A 20 -7.07 3.84 15.16
C TYR A 20 -7.25 3.68 16.66
N ILE A 21 -7.71 2.50 17.05
CA ILE A 21 -7.89 2.09 18.46
C ILE A 21 -6.96 0.93 18.82
N ASP A 22 -6.60 0.83 20.09
CA ASP A 22 -5.93 -0.34 20.67
C ASP A 22 -6.91 -1.48 20.98
N LYS A 23 -6.37 -2.61 21.47
CA LYS A 23 -7.15 -3.80 21.85
C LYS A 23 -8.15 -3.56 22.98
N ASN A 24 -7.99 -2.49 23.76
CA ASN A 24 -8.91 -2.12 24.82
C ASN A 24 -10.02 -1.17 24.31
N GLY A 25 -10.02 -0.84 23.02
CA GLY A 25 -10.95 0.11 22.42
C GLY A 25 -10.57 1.58 22.64
N LYS A 26 -9.37 1.86 23.19
CA LYS A 26 -8.91 3.23 23.40
C LYS A 26 -8.41 3.82 22.09
N LEU A 27 -8.81 5.04 21.78
CA LEU A 27 -8.30 5.79 20.64
C LEU A 27 -6.80 6.09 20.82
N VAL A 28 -6.01 5.68 19.84
CA VAL A 28 -4.55 5.89 19.78
C VAL A 28 -4.19 6.93 18.73
N ILE A 29 -4.89 6.91 17.59
CA ILE A 29 -4.69 7.86 16.49
C ILE A 29 -6.05 8.46 16.16
N ASP A 30 -6.11 9.79 16.13
CA ASP A 30 -7.36 10.54 15.96
C ASP A 30 -8.05 10.29 14.62
N TYR A 31 -9.35 10.62 14.58
CA TYR A 31 -10.19 10.53 13.39
C TYR A 31 -9.86 11.64 12.37
N LEU A 32 -8.73 11.50 11.68
CA LEU A 32 -8.18 12.52 10.77
C LEU A 32 -8.32 12.15 9.29
N TYR A 33 -8.35 10.86 8.97
CA TYR A 33 -8.13 10.38 7.61
C TYR A 33 -9.43 10.13 6.84
N ASP A 34 -9.44 10.39 5.54
CA ASP A 34 -10.59 10.07 4.68
C ASP A 34 -10.77 8.56 4.50
N LYS A 35 -9.63 7.84 4.48
CA LYS A 35 -9.55 6.37 4.46
C LYS A 35 -8.32 5.92 5.24
N ALA A 36 -8.39 4.73 5.79
CA ALA A 36 -7.32 4.08 6.52
C ALA A 36 -7.32 2.58 6.19
N LYS A 37 -6.14 1.96 6.16
CA LYS A 37 -5.96 0.50 6.05
C LYS A 37 -5.26 -0.02 7.29
N SER A 38 -5.30 -1.34 7.50
CA SER A 38 -4.65 -2.01 8.62
C SER A 38 -3.12 -1.82 8.58
N PHE A 39 -2.52 -1.72 9.77
CA PHE A 39 -1.07 -1.77 9.93
C PHE A 39 -0.52 -3.09 9.42
N LYS A 40 0.58 -3.03 8.68
CA LYS A 40 1.37 -4.20 8.29
C LYS A 40 2.83 -3.79 8.11
N GLU A 41 3.70 -4.58 8.71
CA GLU A 41 5.12 -4.32 8.84
C GLU A 41 5.49 -2.96 9.44
N GLY A 42 4.71 -2.52 10.44
CA GLY A 42 4.94 -1.28 11.17
C GLY A 42 4.30 -0.02 10.58
N LEU A 43 3.79 -0.07 9.35
CA LEU A 43 3.20 1.08 8.66
C LEU A 43 1.74 0.81 8.24
N ALA A 44 0.93 1.87 8.16
CA ALA A 44 -0.44 1.80 7.66
C ALA A 44 -0.68 2.82 6.54
N PRO A 45 -1.27 2.40 5.41
CA PRO A 45 -1.73 3.33 4.39
C PRO A 45 -2.90 4.18 4.90
N ILE A 46 -2.78 5.50 4.76
CA ILE A 46 -3.86 6.46 5.02
C ILE A 46 -4.12 7.34 3.82
N CYS A 47 -5.31 7.92 3.73
CA CYS A 47 -5.71 8.83 2.68
C CYS A 47 -6.11 10.18 3.26
N ILE A 48 -5.55 11.25 2.71
CA ILE A 48 -5.91 12.65 3.00
C ILE A 48 -6.09 13.34 1.66
N ASN A 49 -7.22 14.03 1.45
CA ASN A 49 -7.50 14.79 0.23
C ASN A 49 -7.31 13.95 -1.05
N ASN A 50 -7.81 12.71 -1.02
CA ASN A 50 -7.70 11.72 -2.11
C ASN A 50 -6.27 11.28 -2.49
N LYS A 51 -5.28 11.56 -1.65
CA LYS A 51 -3.91 11.06 -1.82
C LYS A 51 -3.52 10.15 -0.67
N TRP A 52 -2.86 9.06 -1.02
CA TRP A 52 -2.40 8.05 -0.09
C TRP A 52 -0.96 8.28 0.31
N GLY A 53 -0.69 8.04 1.60
CA GLY A 53 0.63 8.04 2.24
C GLY A 53 0.64 6.98 3.34
N TYR A 54 1.64 7.03 4.22
CA TYR A 54 1.82 6.04 5.27
C TYR A 54 2.15 6.66 6.61
N ILE A 55 1.56 6.12 7.66
CA ILE A 55 1.82 6.50 9.05
C ILE A 55 2.45 5.33 9.82
N ASP A 56 3.19 5.64 10.87
CA ASP A 56 3.60 4.69 11.89
C ASP A 56 2.50 4.47 12.95
N LYS A 57 2.79 3.59 13.92
CA LYS A 57 1.85 3.24 15.01
C LYS A 57 1.59 4.36 16.00
N LEU A 58 2.38 5.44 15.97
CA LEU A 58 2.19 6.64 16.76
C LEU A 58 1.37 7.69 15.99
N GLY A 59 0.96 7.38 14.75
CA GLY A 59 0.22 8.30 13.88
C GLY A 59 1.10 9.31 13.14
N LYS A 60 2.43 9.19 13.23
CA LYS A 60 3.35 10.08 12.52
C LYS A 60 3.37 9.72 11.04
N LEU A 61 3.23 10.72 10.17
CA LEU A 61 3.41 10.56 8.73
C LEU A 61 4.87 10.21 8.42
N VAL A 62 5.09 9.02 7.89
CA VAL A 62 6.41 8.50 7.48
C VAL A 62 6.62 8.70 5.98
N ILE A 63 5.57 8.49 5.19
CA ILE A 63 5.59 8.69 3.74
C ILE A 63 4.45 9.63 3.38
N ASP A 64 4.81 10.73 2.71
CA ASP A 64 3.88 11.79 2.32
C ASP A 64 2.70 11.28 1.49
N THR A 65 1.56 11.97 1.63
CA THR A 65 0.34 11.69 0.87
C THR A 65 0.46 12.17 -0.58
N LYS A 66 1.10 11.35 -1.42
CA LYS A 66 1.38 11.70 -2.83
C LYS A 66 0.82 10.69 -3.85
N PHE A 67 0.44 9.50 -3.42
CA PHE A 67 -0.01 8.44 -4.32
C PHE A 67 -1.51 8.52 -4.60
N ASP A 68 -1.95 8.10 -5.78
CA ASP A 68 -3.38 8.00 -6.10
C ASP A 68 -4.02 6.80 -5.38
N TYR A 69 -3.22 5.77 -5.11
CA TYR A 69 -3.62 4.63 -4.30
C TYR A 69 -2.39 3.95 -3.68
N ALA A 70 -2.58 3.32 -2.52
CA ALA A 70 -1.51 2.63 -1.81
C ALA A 70 -2.04 1.34 -1.15
N TYR A 71 -1.26 0.26 -1.21
CA TYR A 71 -1.51 -0.97 -0.46
C TYR A 71 -0.58 -1.09 0.75
N SER A 72 -0.94 -1.97 1.70
CA SER A 72 -0.09 -2.27 2.85
C SER A 72 1.20 -2.96 2.41
N PHE A 73 2.27 -2.82 3.19
CA PHE A 73 3.55 -3.46 2.91
C PHE A 73 3.43 -4.99 2.93
N ASN A 74 4.15 -5.65 2.03
CA ASN A 74 4.38 -7.07 2.04
C ASN A 74 5.82 -7.38 1.58
N GLU A 75 6.54 -8.11 2.41
CA GLU A 75 7.95 -8.46 2.22
C GLU A 75 8.86 -7.25 2.00
N GLY A 76 8.61 -6.16 2.73
CA GLY A 76 9.38 -4.91 2.66
C GLY A 76 8.96 -3.94 1.55
N LEU A 77 8.04 -4.32 0.65
CA LEU A 77 7.59 -3.50 -0.47
C LEU A 77 6.08 -3.24 -0.41
N ALA A 78 5.65 -2.07 -0.89
CA ALA A 78 4.23 -1.78 -1.06
C ALA A 78 3.94 -1.33 -2.50
N ARG A 79 2.92 -1.90 -3.13
CA ARG A 79 2.47 -1.39 -4.44
C ARG A 79 1.70 -0.09 -4.27
N VAL A 80 2.05 0.89 -5.11
CA VAL A 80 1.41 2.21 -5.15
C VAL A 80 0.99 2.53 -6.57
N ASN A 81 -0.14 3.23 -6.70
CA ASN A 81 -0.64 3.71 -7.97
C ASN A 81 -0.33 5.20 -8.13
N VAL A 82 0.17 5.57 -9.31
CA VAL A 82 0.42 6.95 -9.69
C VAL A 82 -0.19 7.21 -11.06
N LYS A 83 -1.04 8.24 -11.16
CA LYS A 83 -1.57 8.74 -12.43
C LYS A 83 -0.49 9.53 -13.17
N LYS A 84 -0.35 9.27 -14.48
CA LYS A 84 0.65 9.93 -15.33
C LYS A 84 0.00 10.91 -16.32
N GLY A 85 0.26 12.20 -16.12
CA GLY A 85 0.03 13.25 -17.12
C GLY A 85 -1.44 13.42 -17.53
N ARG A 86 -1.66 13.74 -18.82
CA ARG A 86 -2.98 13.98 -19.42
C ARG A 86 -3.88 12.74 -19.47
N PHE A 87 -3.32 11.55 -19.29
CA PHE A 87 -4.06 10.31 -19.31
C PHE A 87 -4.52 10.01 -17.87
N LEU A 88 -5.83 9.88 -17.67
CA LEU A 88 -6.42 9.55 -16.36
C LEU A 88 -6.09 8.12 -15.90
N GLN A 89 -5.25 7.38 -16.63
CA GLN A 89 -4.78 6.05 -16.27
C GLN A 89 -3.67 6.12 -15.23
N GLY A 90 -3.85 5.36 -14.14
CA GLY A 90 -2.84 5.10 -13.14
C GLY A 90 -2.00 3.88 -13.48
N TYR A 91 -0.72 3.92 -13.10
CA TYR A 91 0.18 2.77 -13.20
C TYR A 91 0.67 2.38 -11.82
N TRP A 92 0.91 1.09 -11.63
CA TRP A 92 1.43 0.51 -10.41
C TRP A 92 2.96 0.39 -10.46
N GLY A 93 3.58 0.72 -9.34
CA GLY A 93 4.98 0.48 -9.02
C GLY A 93 5.11 0.09 -7.56
N PHE A 94 6.33 0.00 -7.03
CA PHE A 94 6.61 -0.42 -5.66
C PHE A 94 7.54 0.55 -4.96
N ILE A 95 7.26 0.79 -3.68
CA ILE A 95 8.11 1.57 -2.79
C ILE A 95 8.64 0.72 -1.64
N ASN A 96 9.81 1.11 -1.12
CA ASN A 96 10.33 0.64 0.16
C ASN A 96 9.69 1.41 1.35
N LYS A 97 10.12 1.11 2.58
CA LYS A 97 9.53 1.69 3.81
C LYS A 97 9.91 3.14 4.05
N GLU A 98 10.94 3.61 3.37
CA GLU A 98 11.39 4.98 3.31
C GLU A 98 10.59 5.80 2.27
N GLY A 99 9.76 5.13 1.46
CA GLY A 99 8.92 5.74 0.44
C GLY A 99 9.64 6.03 -0.88
N GLU A 100 10.81 5.43 -1.08
CA GLU A 100 11.60 5.48 -2.31
C GLU A 100 11.08 4.44 -3.30
N MET A 101 11.16 4.74 -4.60
CA MET A 101 10.69 3.84 -5.65
C MET A 101 11.72 2.77 -5.95
N GLU A 102 11.43 1.53 -5.55
CA GLU A 102 12.20 0.34 -5.93
C GLU A 102 11.84 -0.10 -7.35
N ILE A 103 10.56 -0.01 -7.70
CA ILE A 103 10.08 -0.31 -9.06
C ILE A 103 9.18 0.84 -9.51
N GLN A 104 9.60 1.53 -10.57
CA GLN A 104 8.88 2.70 -11.09
C GLN A 104 7.46 2.33 -11.54
N PRO A 105 6.46 3.21 -11.34
CA PRO A 105 5.09 2.94 -11.79
C PRO A 105 5.01 2.74 -13.30
N MET A 106 4.77 1.51 -13.74
CA MET A 106 4.71 1.15 -15.16
C MET A 106 3.73 0.03 -15.49
N PHE A 107 3.19 -0.67 -14.48
CA PHE A 107 2.28 -1.78 -14.70
C PHE A 107 0.82 -1.32 -14.68
N LYS A 108 0.00 -1.81 -15.61
CA LYS A 108 -1.46 -1.57 -15.59
C LYS A 108 -2.14 -2.35 -14.46
N SER A 109 -1.61 -3.53 -14.15
CA SER A 109 -2.03 -4.38 -13.03
C SER A 109 -0.84 -5.17 -12.52
N VAL A 110 -0.71 -5.24 -11.19
CA VAL A 110 0.29 -6.04 -10.49
C VAL A 110 -0.25 -6.50 -9.14
N SER A 111 0.07 -7.73 -8.72
CA SER A 111 -0.25 -8.23 -7.37
C SER A 111 0.66 -7.63 -6.30
N ASP A 112 0.37 -7.90 -5.02
CA ASP A 112 1.39 -7.75 -3.98
C ASP A 112 2.49 -8.81 -4.17
N PHE A 113 3.68 -8.58 -3.61
CA PHE A 113 4.73 -9.60 -3.56
C PHE A 113 4.32 -10.75 -2.64
N LEU A 114 4.58 -11.97 -3.08
CA LEU A 114 4.45 -13.21 -2.32
C LEU A 114 5.55 -14.17 -2.75
N GLU A 115 6.31 -14.67 -1.78
CA GLU A 115 7.45 -15.56 -2.00
C GLU A 115 8.50 -14.96 -2.97
N GLY A 116 8.68 -13.64 -2.91
CA GLY A 116 9.63 -12.93 -3.77
C GLY A 116 9.13 -12.55 -5.17
N TYR A 117 7.90 -12.89 -5.53
CA TYR A 117 7.34 -12.61 -6.86
C TYR A 117 6.05 -11.79 -6.80
N ALA A 118 5.85 -10.94 -7.80
CA ALA A 118 4.57 -10.27 -8.04
C ALA A 118 4.09 -10.59 -9.46
N GLN A 119 2.82 -10.98 -9.61
CA GLN A 119 2.22 -11.26 -10.90
C GLN A 119 1.86 -9.94 -11.60
N ILE A 120 2.22 -9.80 -12.88
CA ILE A 120 1.93 -8.63 -13.71
C ILE A 120 0.99 -9.01 -14.86
N ASN A 121 0.02 -8.14 -15.16
CA ASN A 121 -1.04 -8.37 -16.14
C ASN A 121 -1.92 -9.60 -15.82
N GLU A 122 -3.15 -9.63 -16.33
CA GLU A 122 -4.09 -10.73 -16.04
C GLU A 122 -3.75 -12.06 -16.75
N SER A 123 -2.64 -12.12 -17.49
CA SER A 123 -2.12 -13.37 -18.03
C SER A 123 -1.42 -14.18 -16.93
N LYS A 124 -1.71 -15.48 -16.86
CA LYS A 124 -1.35 -16.36 -15.73
C LYS A 124 0.16 -16.60 -15.53
N ASN A 125 1.04 -16.14 -16.42
CA ASN A 125 2.45 -16.58 -16.46
C ASN A 125 3.51 -15.45 -16.41
N ASN A 126 3.11 -14.20 -16.20
CA ASN A 126 4.07 -13.09 -16.16
C ASN A 126 4.27 -12.63 -14.71
N TYR A 127 5.50 -12.71 -14.24
CA TYR A 127 5.89 -12.29 -12.90
C TYR A 127 7.04 -11.29 -12.98
N ILE A 128 7.26 -10.57 -11.89
CA ILE A 128 8.48 -9.81 -11.63
C ILE A 128 9.07 -10.24 -10.29
N ASP A 129 10.40 -10.22 -10.17
CA ASP A 129 11.07 -10.31 -8.87
C ASP A 129 11.11 -8.93 -8.17
N LYS A 130 11.69 -8.88 -6.96
CA LYS A 130 11.78 -7.65 -6.16
C LYS A 130 12.65 -6.54 -6.77
N SER A 131 13.47 -6.86 -7.77
CA SER A 131 14.21 -5.86 -8.56
C SER A 131 13.39 -5.30 -9.74
N GLY A 132 12.21 -5.87 -10.00
CA GLY A 132 11.39 -5.55 -11.16
C GLY A 132 11.76 -6.32 -12.43
N LYS A 133 12.66 -7.31 -12.35
CA LYS A 133 13.04 -8.13 -13.50
C LYS A 133 11.90 -9.09 -13.86
N PHE A 134 11.52 -9.10 -15.14
CA PHE A 134 10.50 -10.00 -15.67
C PHE A 134 10.93 -11.47 -15.55
N ILE A 135 10.04 -12.29 -15.04
CA ILE A 135 10.12 -13.76 -14.98
C ILE A 135 8.92 -14.29 -15.77
N ILE A 136 9.18 -14.81 -16.97
CA ILE A 136 8.15 -15.39 -17.83
C ILE A 136 8.18 -16.90 -17.64
N ASN A 137 7.10 -17.49 -17.13
CA ASN A 137 6.94 -18.94 -17.10
C ASN A 137 6.54 -19.44 -18.50
N GLY A 138 7.54 -19.56 -19.37
CA GLY A 138 7.46 -20.08 -20.72
C GLY A 138 8.83 -20.55 -21.19
N SER A 139 9.14 -21.82 -20.90
CA SER A 139 10.36 -22.56 -21.25
C SER A 139 11.62 -22.23 -20.44
N ILE A 140 11.91 -23.09 -19.45
CA ILE A 140 13.27 -23.61 -19.34
C ILE A 140 13.53 -24.30 -20.69
N LYS A 141 14.48 -23.77 -21.47
CA LYS A 141 15.17 -24.55 -22.49
C LYS A 141 16.52 -24.94 -21.93
#